data_AF-A0A952U1J7-F1
#
_entry.id   AF-A0A952U1J7-F1
#
_cell.length_a   1.000
_cell.length_b   1.000
_cell.length_c   1.000
_cell.angle_alpha   90.00
_cell.angle_beta   90.00
_cell.angle_gamma   90.00
#
_symmetry.space_group_name_H-M   'P 1'
#
loop_
_entity.id
_entity.type
_entity.pdbx_description
1 polymer ?
#
loop_
_entity_poly.entity_id
_entity_poly.type
_entity_poly.pdbx_seq_one_letter_code
_entity_poly.pdbx_strand_id
1 'polypeptide(L)'
;MKIGKTICTVCNYIYDEALGEPRQEIHSELKFDDLPDEWRCPECGSAKEMFQPCSCVSLPIYEQTCVVHREEQNALVSKDASRTVSKTTKVGQLVTDRPARACILEAHGIDYCCGGKATLEEACRKKGIRVEDVLEKLLAADQKEVPNELDWTTAKLKDLIDHIVTGYHKPLRQELERVSHLVEKVARVHGDNHPEMVQVKDVFNRFRAQLELHMQKEEMVLFPGIVSMEATGSPQIFGCGGGIEHPIDVMSQEHDEAGEALCAMRQLTNNYTPPEDACSSFKVLLFSLLQIESEMHQHVHKENNILFPRALALQKPAASCR
;
A
#
# COMPACT_ATOMS: atom_id res chain seq x y z
N MET A 1 4.65 -17.51 -16.44
CA MET A 1 4.20 -16.38 -17.28
C MET A 1 2.73 -16.57 -17.61
N LYS A 2 1.84 -15.79 -17.00
CA LYS A 2 0.51 -15.51 -17.56
C LYS A 2 0.44 -13.99 -17.72
N ILE A 3 0.92 -13.53 -18.87
CA ILE A 3 0.86 -12.14 -19.31
C ILE A 3 -0.28 -12.12 -20.34
N GLY A 4 -1.26 -11.23 -20.14
CA GLY A 4 -2.43 -11.09 -21.00
C GLY A 4 -3.55 -10.24 -20.36
N LYS A 5 -3.20 -9.30 -19.48
CA LYS A 5 -4.16 -8.38 -18.86
C LYS A 5 -3.65 -6.95 -19.02
N THR A 6 -4.53 -6.06 -19.45
CA THR A 6 -4.21 -4.64 -19.69
C THR A 6 -5.27 -3.77 -19.03
N ILE A 7 -4.85 -2.79 -18.22
CA ILE A 7 -5.74 -1.93 -17.44
C ILE A 7 -5.87 -0.56 -18.09
N CYS A 8 -7.10 -0.08 -18.19
CA CYS A 8 -7.42 1.29 -18.58
C CYS A 8 -7.01 2.25 -17.45
N THR A 9 -6.11 3.17 -17.69
CA THR A 9 -5.67 4.17 -16.69
C THR A 9 -6.71 5.26 -16.43
N VAL A 10 -7.79 5.31 -17.23
CA VAL A 10 -8.89 6.28 -17.07
C VAL A 10 -9.98 5.77 -16.12
N CYS A 11 -10.33 4.49 -16.21
CA CYS A 11 -11.46 3.91 -15.45
C CYS A 11 -11.17 2.57 -14.78
N ASN A 12 -9.95 2.06 -14.91
CA ASN A 12 -9.47 0.80 -14.34
C ASN A 12 -10.17 -0.46 -14.87
N TYR A 13 -10.90 -0.37 -15.98
CA TYR A 13 -11.35 -1.55 -16.72
C TYR A 13 -10.15 -2.41 -17.12
N ILE A 14 -10.24 -3.71 -16.90
CA ILE A 14 -9.18 -4.68 -17.23
C ILE A 14 -9.65 -5.49 -18.43
N TYR A 15 -8.93 -5.33 -19.54
CA TYR A 15 -9.04 -6.27 -20.65
C TYR A 15 -8.25 -7.53 -20.29
N ASP A 16 -8.95 -8.68 -20.22
CA ASP A 16 -8.34 -9.99 -20.01
C ASP A 16 -8.37 -10.76 -21.33
N GLU A 17 -7.21 -11.00 -21.91
CA GLU A 17 -7.07 -11.72 -23.19
C GLU A 17 -7.72 -13.11 -23.11
N ALA A 18 -7.78 -13.75 -21.94
CA ALA A 18 -8.45 -15.05 -21.80
C ALA A 18 -9.98 -14.96 -21.92
N LEU A 19 -10.56 -13.78 -21.72
CA LEU A 19 -12.01 -13.55 -21.77
C LEU A 19 -12.46 -12.79 -23.03
N GLY A 20 -11.59 -11.94 -23.59
CA GLY A 20 -11.97 -10.99 -24.64
C GLY A 20 -12.91 -9.90 -24.11
N GLU A 21 -13.74 -9.32 -24.98
CA GLU A 21 -14.80 -8.37 -24.60
C GLU A 21 -16.07 -8.64 -25.43
N PRO A 22 -16.95 -9.53 -24.94
CA PRO A 22 -18.13 -9.98 -25.68
C PRO A 22 -19.12 -8.86 -26.05
N ARG A 23 -19.18 -7.76 -25.28
CA ARG A 23 -20.10 -6.64 -25.58
C ARG A 23 -19.71 -5.86 -26.83
N GLN A 24 -18.46 -5.99 -27.25
CA GLN A 24 -17.91 -5.35 -28.45
C GLN A 24 -17.49 -6.42 -29.48
N GLU A 25 -18.03 -7.64 -29.36
CA GLU A 25 -17.77 -8.76 -30.28
C GLU A 25 -16.29 -9.16 -30.37
N ILE A 26 -15.52 -8.94 -29.30
CA ILE A 26 -14.13 -9.37 -29.19
C ILE A 26 -14.07 -10.75 -28.53
N HIS A 27 -13.55 -11.74 -29.27
CA HIS A 27 -13.42 -13.11 -28.79
C HIS A 27 -12.28 -13.29 -27.79
N SER A 28 -12.38 -14.35 -26.98
CA SER A 28 -11.29 -14.80 -26.11
C SER A 28 -10.03 -15.14 -26.92
N GLU A 29 -8.89 -15.03 -26.27
CA GLU A 29 -7.52 -15.22 -26.78
C GLU A 29 -7.03 -14.14 -27.76
N LEU A 30 -7.82 -13.09 -28.05
CA LEU A 30 -7.33 -11.94 -28.81
C LEU A 30 -6.44 -11.08 -27.91
N LYS A 31 -5.19 -10.84 -28.34
CA LYS A 31 -4.26 -10.00 -27.58
C LYS A 31 -4.66 -8.55 -27.59
N PHE A 32 -4.31 -7.81 -26.54
CA PHE A 32 -4.62 -6.38 -26.46
C PHE A 32 -3.98 -5.59 -27.62
N ASP A 33 -2.75 -5.95 -28.00
CA ASP A 33 -2.05 -5.31 -29.11
C ASP A 33 -2.75 -5.54 -30.46
N ASP A 34 -3.45 -6.67 -30.61
CA ASP A 34 -4.16 -7.07 -31.83
C ASP A 34 -5.59 -6.48 -31.92
N LEU A 35 -6.06 -5.74 -30.90
CA LEU A 35 -7.34 -5.02 -30.97
C LEU A 35 -7.31 -3.94 -32.08
N PRO A 36 -8.43 -3.65 -32.76
CA PRO A 36 -8.50 -2.55 -33.73
C PRO A 36 -8.09 -1.20 -33.13
N ASP A 37 -7.45 -0.32 -33.91
CA ASP A 37 -7.05 1.02 -33.44
C ASP A 37 -8.26 1.89 -33.02
N GLU A 38 -9.41 1.64 -33.64
CA GLU A 38 -10.67 2.30 -33.28
C GLU A 38 -11.38 1.67 -32.07
N TRP A 39 -10.83 0.60 -31.50
CA TRP A 39 -11.36 0.03 -30.28
C TRP A 39 -11.28 1.07 -29.15
N ARG A 40 -12.34 1.10 -28.33
CA ARG A 40 -12.46 2.00 -27.19
C ARG A 40 -12.82 1.18 -25.97
N CYS A 41 -12.32 1.61 -24.81
CA CYS A 41 -12.69 1.02 -23.54
C CYS A 41 -14.23 0.93 -23.42
N PRO A 42 -14.80 -0.25 -23.17
CA PRO A 42 -16.25 -0.43 -23.09
C PRO A 42 -16.87 0.32 -21.90
N GLU A 43 -16.07 0.66 -20.88
CA GLU A 43 -16.55 1.33 -19.68
C GLU A 43 -16.48 2.87 -19.77
N CYS A 44 -15.45 3.44 -20.40
CA CYS A 44 -15.25 4.89 -20.40
C CYS A 44 -15.02 5.53 -21.78
N GLY A 45 -14.92 4.73 -22.84
CA GLY A 45 -14.71 5.23 -24.19
C GLY A 45 -13.29 5.76 -24.47
N SER A 46 -12.33 5.58 -23.56
CA SER A 46 -10.94 5.96 -23.80
C SER A 46 -10.31 5.09 -24.89
N ALA A 47 -9.38 5.66 -25.65
CA ALA A 47 -8.63 4.94 -26.67
C ALA A 47 -7.56 4.01 -26.08
N LYS A 48 -6.98 3.13 -26.91
CA LYS A 48 -6.04 2.07 -26.50
C LYS A 48 -4.77 2.61 -25.85
N GLU A 49 -4.37 3.85 -26.16
CA GLU A 49 -3.16 4.48 -25.62
C GLU A 49 -3.28 4.77 -24.12
N MET A 50 -4.51 4.83 -23.61
CA MET A 50 -4.80 5.01 -22.18
C MET A 50 -4.80 3.68 -21.42
N PHE A 51 -4.22 2.62 -21.98
CA PHE A 51 -4.10 1.33 -21.34
C PHE A 51 -2.64 1.00 -21.03
N GLN A 52 -2.42 0.33 -19.91
CA GLN A 52 -1.10 -0.13 -19.50
C GLN A 52 -1.13 -1.63 -19.16
N PRO A 53 -0.05 -2.38 -19.44
CA PRO A 53 0.04 -3.77 -19.01
C PRO A 53 -0.19 -3.85 -17.49
N CYS A 54 -1.00 -4.82 -17.06
CA CYS A 54 -1.11 -5.14 -15.64
C CYS A 54 0.22 -5.76 -15.18
N SER A 55 1.17 -4.91 -14.75
CA SER A 55 2.32 -5.38 -13.98
C SER A 55 1.78 -5.82 -12.63
N CYS A 56 1.92 -7.11 -12.34
CA CYS A 56 1.37 -7.75 -11.16
C CYS A 56 1.95 -7.21 -9.84
N VAL A 57 1.45 -6.06 -9.37
CA VAL A 57 1.39 -5.60 -7.98
C VAL A 57 0.13 -4.73 -7.83
N SER A 58 -1.04 -5.30 -8.09
CA SER A 58 -2.35 -4.73 -7.75
C SER A 58 -3.41 -5.75 -8.12
N LEU A 59 -4.37 -5.98 -7.21
CA LEU A 59 -5.59 -6.82 -7.31
C LEU A 59 -5.49 -8.20 -6.66
N PRO A 60 -6.26 -8.37 -5.57
CA PRO A 60 -7.24 -9.44 -5.54
C PRO A 60 -8.60 -8.94 -5.02
N ILE A 61 -9.57 -8.71 -5.91
CA ILE A 61 -11.00 -8.68 -5.51
C ILE A 61 -11.85 -9.52 -6.50
N TYR A 62 -11.35 -10.68 -6.93
CA TYR A 62 -12.15 -11.58 -7.78
C TYR A 62 -11.97 -13.08 -7.51
N GLU A 63 -11.62 -13.50 -6.29
CA GLU A 63 -11.53 -14.93 -5.94
C GLU A 63 -12.68 -15.43 -5.03
N GLN A 64 -13.89 -14.83 -5.14
CA GLN A 64 -15.07 -15.33 -4.42
C GLN A 64 -15.97 -16.30 -5.19
N THR A 65 -15.56 -16.81 -6.35
CA THR A 65 -16.29 -17.92 -6.99
C THR A 65 -15.34 -18.90 -7.68
N CYS A 66 -15.48 -20.18 -7.32
CA CYS A 66 -15.06 -21.40 -8.02
C CYS A 66 -13.91 -22.23 -7.37
N VAL A 67 -14.35 -23.21 -6.58
CA VAL A 67 -13.97 -24.65 -6.62
C VAL A 67 -12.49 -25.01 -6.76
N VAL A 68 -12.00 -25.67 -5.70
CA VAL A 68 -10.93 -26.68 -5.60
C VAL A 68 -10.38 -27.21 -6.93
N HIS A 69 -9.07 -27.11 -7.15
CA HIS A 69 -8.31 -28.17 -7.81
C HIS A 69 -6.91 -28.31 -7.20
N ARG A 70 -6.67 -29.53 -6.72
CA ARG A 70 -5.45 -30.11 -6.17
C ARG A 70 -4.61 -30.66 -7.34
N GLU A 71 -3.28 -30.59 -7.24
CA GLU A 71 -2.24 -31.52 -7.75
C GLU A 71 -0.87 -30.76 -7.71
N GLU A 72 0.01 -31.00 -6.74
CA GLU A 72 0.96 -32.10 -6.53
C GLU A 72 2.33 -31.97 -7.24
N GLN A 73 3.35 -31.79 -6.37
CA GLN A 73 4.74 -32.26 -6.44
C GLN A 73 5.72 -31.64 -7.45
N ASN A 74 6.70 -30.88 -6.94
CA ASN A 74 8.04 -31.44 -6.68
C ASN A 74 8.86 -30.56 -5.73
N ALA A 75 9.64 -31.20 -4.87
CA ALA A 75 10.45 -30.60 -3.82
C ALA A 75 11.75 -30.02 -4.37
N LEU A 76 12.23 -28.92 -3.77
CA LEU A 76 13.64 -28.67 -3.46
C LEU A 76 13.71 -27.56 -2.39
N VAL A 77 14.05 -27.98 -1.18
CA VAL A 77 14.27 -27.13 0.00
C VAL A 77 15.52 -26.28 -0.23
N SER A 78 15.39 -24.95 -0.14
CA SER A 78 16.53 -24.05 0.03
C SER A 78 16.40 -23.27 1.33
N LYS A 79 17.54 -23.22 2.03
CA LYS A 79 17.71 -22.88 3.43
C LYS A 79 17.61 -21.36 3.63
N ASP A 80 16.70 -20.92 4.49
CA ASP A 80 16.97 -19.73 5.30
C ASP A 80 16.38 -19.90 6.70
N ALA A 81 17.23 -20.32 7.64
CA ALA A 81 16.85 -20.77 8.97
C ALA A 81 16.73 -19.62 9.99
N SER A 82 16.45 -18.37 9.56
CA SER A 82 16.43 -17.21 10.47
C SER A 82 15.16 -16.34 10.42
N ARG A 83 14.08 -16.75 9.73
CA ARG A 83 12.83 -15.95 9.59
C ARG A 83 11.58 -16.72 10.02
N THR A 84 11.61 -17.32 11.20
CA THR A 84 10.48 -18.12 11.73
C THR A 84 9.28 -17.23 12.05
N VAL A 85 8.22 -17.33 11.24
CA VAL A 85 6.92 -16.72 11.54
C VAL A 85 6.30 -17.45 12.74
N SER A 86 5.92 -16.69 13.77
CA SER A 86 5.24 -17.21 14.94
C SER A 86 4.15 -16.25 15.40
N LYS A 87 3.21 -16.72 16.23
CA LYS A 87 2.18 -15.87 16.84
C LYS A 87 2.75 -14.75 17.72
N THR A 88 3.97 -14.91 18.21
CA THR A 88 4.69 -13.93 19.03
C THR A 88 5.55 -12.96 18.20
N THR A 89 5.71 -13.21 16.90
CA THR A 89 6.46 -12.32 16.01
C THR A 89 5.71 -11.00 15.87
N LYS A 90 6.43 -9.87 15.89
CA LYS A 90 5.86 -8.54 15.70
C LYS A 90 5.35 -8.38 14.27
N VAL A 91 4.17 -7.77 14.09
CA VAL A 91 3.53 -7.66 12.77
C VAL A 91 4.35 -6.80 11.80
N GLY A 92 5.04 -5.77 12.28
CA GLY A 92 6.00 -5.01 11.47
C GLY A 92 7.17 -5.88 11.01
N GLN A 93 7.75 -6.67 11.90
CA GLN A 93 8.86 -7.58 11.56
C GLN A 93 8.46 -8.59 10.48
N LEU A 94 7.22 -9.07 10.48
CA LEU A 94 6.75 -10.00 9.45
C LEU A 94 6.90 -9.42 8.04
N VAL A 95 6.54 -8.15 7.86
CA VAL A 95 6.61 -7.46 6.57
C VAL A 95 8.04 -7.03 6.24
N THR A 96 8.81 -6.63 7.24
CA THR A 96 10.25 -6.34 7.07
C THR A 96 11.03 -7.57 6.62
N ASP A 97 10.75 -8.75 7.19
CA ASP A 97 11.37 -10.02 6.81
C ASP A 97 10.96 -10.47 5.41
N ARG A 98 9.74 -10.14 5.00
CA ARG A 98 9.18 -10.53 3.70
C ARG A 98 8.05 -9.58 3.29
N PRO A 99 8.30 -8.61 2.40
CA PRO A 99 7.30 -7.61 1.99
C PRO A 99 5.99 -8.20 1.48
N ALA A 100 6.05 -9.35 0.77
CA ALA A 100 4.89 -10.07 0.26
C ALA A 100 3.85 -10.48 1.34
N ARG A 101 4.23 -10.50 2.62
CA ARG A 101 3.29 -10.78 3.73
C ARG A 101 2.32 -9.62 4.01
N ALA A 102 2.62 -8.40 3.56
CA ALA A 102 1.76 -7.22 3.73
C ALA A 102 0.33 -7.49 3.25
N CYS A 103 0.17 -8.00 2.02
CA CYS A 103 -1.13 -8.30 1.42
C CYS A 103 -2.00 -9.23 2.29
N ILE A 104 -1.39 -10.19 3.00
CA ILE A 104 -2.11 -11.10 3.90
C ILE A 104 -2.60 -10.35 5.14
N LEU A 105 -1.76 -9.50 5.73
CA LEU A 105 -2.13 -8.69 6.89
C LEU A 105 -3.22 -7.66 6.52
N GLU A 106 -3.10 -7.02 5.36
CA GLU A 106 -4.10 -6.09 4.82
C GLU A 106 -5.46 -6.76 4.61
N ALA A 107 -5.49 -7.97 4.03
CA ALA A 107 -6.71 -8.74 3.83
C ALA A 107 -7.42 -9.11 5.17
N HIS A 108 -6.68 -9.08 6.27
CA HIS A 108 -7.19 -9.29 7.63
C HIS A 108 -7.37 -7.98 8.43
N GLY A 109 -7.13 -6.82 7.80
CA GLY A 109 -7.21 -5.51 8.43
C GLY A 109 -6.22 -5.33 9.59
N ILE A 110 -5.09 -6.04 9.57
CA ILE A 110 -4.05 -5.99 10.59
C ILE A 110 -3.08 -4.84 10.27
N ASP A 111 -2.97 -3.89 11.19
CA ASP A 111 -2.05 -2.77 11.07
C ASP A 111 -0.61 -3.20 11.42
N TYR A 112 0.22 -3.33 10.39
CA TYR A 112 1.64 -3.67 10.49
C TYR A 112 2.57 -2.47 10.36
N CYS A 113 2.02 -1.27 10.12
CA CYS A 113 2.79 -0.06 9.89
C CYS A 113 2.97 0.72 11.20
N CYS A 114 1.92 1.40 11.67
CA CYS A 114 1.87 2.11 12.94
C CYS A 114 1.82 1.14 14.13
N GLY A 115 0.91 0.16 14.04
CA GLY A 115 0.77 -0.95 14.98
C GLY A 115 1.87 -2.01 14.93
N GLY A 116 2.94 -1.78 14.14
CA GLY A 116 4.02 -2.71 13.84
C GLY A 116 4.66 -3.42 15.05
N LYS A 117 4.63 -2.78 16.22
CA LYS A 117 5.20 -3.29 17.47
C LYS A 117 4.38 -4.41 18.14
N ALA A 118 3.09 -4.53 17.81
CA ALA A 118 2.22 -5.58 18.35
C ALA A 118 2.62 -6.96 17.82
N THR A 119 2.39 -8.01 18.59
CA THR A 119 2.57 -9.39 18.11
C THR A 119 1.41 -9.78 17.18
N LEU A 120 1.60 -10.80 16.34
CA LEU A 120 0.53 -11.33 15.49
C LEU A 120 -0.68 -11.77 16.34
N GLU A 121 -0.45 -12.43 17.47
CA GLU A 121 -1.51 -12.84 18.42
C GLU A 121 -2.29 -11.64 18.97
N GLU A 122 -1.59 -10.56 19.35
CA GLU A 122 -2.22 -9.32 19.83
C GLU A 122 -3.09 -8.67 18.75
N ALA A 123 -2.55 -8.55 17.54
CA ALA A 123 -3.24 -7.92 16.42
C ALA A 123 -4.49 -8.72 16.00
N CYS A 124 -4.38 -10.05 15.90
CA CYS A 124 -5.50 -10.93 15.62
C CYS A 124 -6.58 -10.84 16.71
N ARG A 125 -6.18 -10.83 18.00
CA ARG A 125 -7.11 -10.73 19.13
C ARG A 125 -7.93 -9.43 19.08
N LYS A 126 -7.30 -8.29 18.77
CA LYS A 126 -7.99 -7.00 18.62
C LYS A 126 -9.04 -6.99 17.51
N LYS A 127 -8.87 -7.84 16.48
CA LYS A 127 -9.79 -7.96 15.34
C LYS A 127 -10.79 -9.11 15.47
N GLY A 128 -10.72 -9.91 16.54
CA GLY A 128 -11.55 -11.10 16.69
C GLY A 128 -11.23 -12.20 15.68
N ILE A 129 -10.01 -12.24 15.15
CA ILE A 129 -9.54 -13.22 14.16
C ILE A 129 -8.75 -14.31 14.88
N ARG A 130 -8.90 -15.57 14.47
CA ARG A 130 -8.07 -16.66 14.98
C ARG A 130 -6.66 -16.53 14.42
N VAL A 131 -5.66 -16.48 15.30
CA VAL A 131 -4.27 -16.27 14.91
C VAL A 131 -3.74 -17.40 14.03
N GLU A 132 -4.22 -18.62 14.24
CA GLU A 132 -3.85 -19.80 13.45
C GLU A 132 -4.22 -19.65 11.98
N ASP A 133 -5.39 -19.07 11.67
CA ASP A 133 -5.88 -18.91 10.30
C ASP A 133 -5.01 -17.91 9.51
N VAL A 134 -4.49 -16.87 10.18
CA VAL A 134 -3.56 -15.90 9.57
C VAL A 134 -2.17 -16.50 9.43
N LEU A 135 -1.71 -17.22 10.45
CA LEU A 135 -0.40 -17.87 10.47
C LEU A 135 -0.27 -18.90 9.33
N GLU A 136 -1.31 -19.69 9.08
CA GLU A 136 -1.34 -20.67 7.99
C GLU A 136 -1.16 -19.99 6.62
N LYS A 137 -1.87 -18.87 6.38
CA LYS A 137 -1.74 -18.10 5.13
C LYS A 137 -0.34 -17.51 4.95
N LEU A 138 0.26 -16.97 6.01
CA LEU A 138 1.62 -16.43 5.98
C LEU A 138 2.63 -17.52 5.62
N LEU A 139 2.55 -18.68 6.26
CA LEU A 139 3.43 -19.81 5.97
C LEU A 139 3.23 -20.38 4.56
N ALA A 140 2.00 -20.41 4.06
CA ALA A 140 1.71 -20.84 2.70
C ALA A 140 2.29 -19.89 1.64
N ALA A 141 2.23 -18.57 1.88
CA ALA A 141 2.81 -17.58 0.98
C ALA A 141 4.35 -17.57 1.01
N ASP A 142 4.97 -18.01 2.10
CA ASP A 142 6.42 -18.14 2.23
C ASP A 142 7.01 -19.21 1.30
N GLN A 143 6.22 -20.20 0.91
CA GLN A 143 6.63 -21.30 0.01
C GLN A 143 6.78 -20.86 -1.45
N LYS A 144 6.24 -19.69 -1.83
CA LYS A 144 6.37 -19.17 -3.19
C LYS A 144 7.74 -18.49 -3.35
N GLU A 145 8.44 -18.74 -4.46
CA GLU A 145 9.61 -17.93 -4.81
C GLU A 145 9.16 -16.49 -5.03
N VAL A 146 9.79 -15.55 -4.32
CA VAL A 146 9.61 -14.12 -4.53
C VAL A 146 10.82 -13.66 -5.35
N PRO A 147 10.64 -12.78 -6.34
CA PRO A 147 11.76 -12.13 -7.01
C PRO A 147 12.74 -11.56 -5.98
N ASN A 148 14.02 -11.51 -6.36
CA ASN A 148 15.08 -10.96 -5.52
C ASN A 148 14.83 -9.46 -5.29
N GLU A 149 14.06 -9.13 -4.25
CA GLU A 149 13.72 -7.78 -3.84
C GLU A 149 14.88 -7.19 -3.03
N LEU A 150 15.16 -5.91 -3.20
CA LEU A 150 16.23 -5.24 -2.46
C LEU A 150 15.92 -5.29 -0.96
N ASP A 151 16.89 -5.72 -0.15
CA ASP A 151 16.76 -5.74 1.30
C ASP A 151 16.94 -4.33 1.88
N TRP A 152 15.82 -3.64 2.10
CA TRP A 152 15.80 -2.30 2.68
C TRP A 152 16.31 -2.23 4.12
N THR A 153 16.43 -3.36 4.83
CA THR A 153 16.98 -3.38 6.19
C THR A 153 18.48 -3.13 6.22
N THR A 154 19.17 -3.41 5.11
CA THR A 154 20.63 -3.30 4.99
C THR A 154 21.08 -2.26 3.95
N ALA A 155 20.20 -1.88 3.01
CA ALA A 155 20.45 -0.81 2.03
C ALA A 155 20.81 0.54 2.68
N LYS A 156 21.49 1.45 1.98
CA LYS A 156 21.79 2.80 2.51
C LYS A 156 20.49 3.56 2.80
N LEU A 157 20.47 4.36 3.86
CA LEU A 157 19.32 5.17 4.22
C LEU A 157 19.00 6.19 3.14
N LYS A 158 20.03 6.76 2.48
CA LYS A 158 19.81 7.61 1.30
C LYS A 158 19.03 6.88 0.19
N ASP A 159 19.38 5.64 -0.12
CA ASP A 159 18.72 4.89 -1.20
C ASP A 159 17.27 4.54 -0.83
N LEU A 160 17.02 4.23 0.46
CA LEU A 160 15.67 4.03 0.99
C LEU A 160 14.82 5.31 0.94
N ILE A 161 15.40 6.45 1.31
CA ILE A 161 14.75 7.77 1.21
C ILE A 161 14.41 8.09 -0.25
N ASP A 162 15.35 7.90 -1.18
CA ASP A 162 15.11 8.15 -2.61
C ASP A 162 13.97 7.27 -3.15
N HIS A 163 13.90 6.01 -2.69
CA HIS A 163 12.82 5.09 -2.99
C HIS A 163 11.47 5.53 -2.38
N ILE A 164 11.46 5.99 -1.12
CA ILE A 164 10.24 6.54 -0.47
C ILE A 164 9.72 7.74 -1.26
N VAL A 165 10.58 8.71 -1.53
CA VAL A 165 10.18 9.95 -2.22
C VAL A 165 9.71 9.67 -3.65
N THR A 166 10.43 8.81 -4.38
CA THR A 166 10.12 8.56 -5.80
C THR A 166 9.01 7.53 -5.99
N GLY A 167 8.98 6.48 -5.17
CA GLY A 167 8.03 5.39 -5.26
C GLY A 167 6.69 5.66 -4.57
N TYR A 168 6.67 6.51 -3.53
CA TYR A 168 5.47 6.78 -2.75
C TYR A 168 5.06 8.26 -2.78
N HIS A 169 5.91 9.20 -2.33
CA HIS A 169 5.46 10.60 -2.18
C HIS A 169 5.06 11.27 -3.51
N LYS A 170 5.82 11.05 -4.57
CA LYS A 170 5.53 11.66 -5.89
C LYS A 170 4.21 11.14 -6.49
N PRO A 171 3.99 9.81 -6.64
CA PRO A 171 2.70 9.29 -7.11
C PRO A 171 1.54 9.67 -6.19
N LEU A 172 1.74 9.59 -4.88
CA LEU A 172 0.69 9.89 -3.90
C LEU A 172 0.19 11.33 -4.02
N ARG A 173 1.07 12.33 -4.22
CA ARG A 173 0.63 13.72 -4.46
C ARG A 173 -0.27 13.86 -5.68
N GLN A 174 0.05 13.15 -6.76
CA GLN A 174 -0.77 13.16 -7.98
C GLN A 174 -2.13 12.51 -7.73
N GLU A 175 -2.14 11.39 -7.00
CA GLU A 175 -3.35 10.68 -6.64
C GLU A 175 -4.24 11.48 -5.66
N LEU A 176 -3.66 12.14 -4.66
CA LEU A 176 -4.40 13.01 -3.74
C LEU A 176 -5.10 14.17 -4.46
N GLU A 177 -4.45 14.78 -5.45
CA GLU A 177 -5.06 15.81 -6.29
C GLU A 177 -6.20 15.23 -7.13
N ARG A 178 -5.96 14.14 -7.85
CA ARG A 178 -6.97 13.47 -8.70
C ARG A 178 -8.19 13.05 -7.89
N VAL A 179 -7.98 12.39 -6.76
CA VAL A 179 -9.05 11.88 -5.89
C VAL A 179 -9.82 13.02 -5.23
N SER A 180 -9.20 14.17 -4.93
CA SER A 180 -9.92 15.32 -4.39
C SER A 180 -11.06 15.79 -5.29
N HIS A 181 -10.84 15.79 -6.61
CA HIS A 181 -11.88 16.15 -7.58
C HIS A 181 -13.01 15.10 -7.62
N LEU A 182 -12.67 13.82 -7.51
CA LEU A 182 -13.65 12.72 -7.49
C LEU A 182 -14.51 12.75 -6.23
N VAL A 183 -13.88 12.90 -5.06
CA VAL A 183 -14.55 13.04 -3.76
C VAL A 183 -15.54 14.20 -3.79
N GLU A 184 -15.13 15.39 -4.25
CA GLU A 184 -16.01 16.56 -4.35
C GLU A 184 -17.19 16.30 -5.31
N LYS A 185 -16.93 15.68 -6.47
CA LYS A 185 -17.98 15.35 -7.44
C LYS A 185 -18.99 14.36 -6.86
N VAL A 186 -18.52 13.27 -6.24
CA VAL A 186 -19.39 12.23 -5.67
C VAL A 186 -20.20 12.80 -4.51
N ALA A 187 -19.56 13.50 -3.57
CA ALA A 187 -20.27 14.14 -2.46
C ALA A 187 -21.33 15.15 -2.93
N ARG A 188 -21.03 15.94 -3.97
CA ARG A 188 -21.99 16.92 -4.52
C ARG A 188 -23.18 16.27 -5.23
N VAL A 189 -22.94 15.23 -6.03
CA VAL A 189 -23.99 14.59 -6.85
C VAL A 189 -24.82 13.59 -6.05
N HIS A 190 -24.18 12.86 -5.14
CA HIS A 190 -24.78 11.74 -4.42
C HIS A 190 -25.04 12.04 -2.95
N GLY A 191 -24.55 13.17 -2.39
CA GLY A 191 -24.60 13.44 -0.95
C GLY A 191 -25.99 13.49 -0.31
N ASP A 192 -27.04 13.76 -1.08
CA ASP A 192 -28.42 13.71 -0.58
C ASP A 192 -28.89 12.27 -0.32
N ASN A 193 -28.51 11.33 -1.19
CA ASN A 193 -28.84 9.91 -1.07
C ASN A 193 -27.78 9.12 -0.28
N HIS A 194 -26.54 9.61 -0.29
CA HIS A 194 -25.35 9.02 0.33
C HIS A 194 -24.66 10.06 1.23
N PRO A 195 -25.28 10.44 2.36
CA PRO A 195 -24.73 11.45 3.27
C PRO A 195 -23.35 11.07 3.83
N GLU A 196 -23.01 9.78 3.87
CA GLU A 196 -21.68 9.28 4.20
C GLU A 196 -20.60 9.81 3.24
N MET A 197 -20.93 10.12 1.98
CA MET A 197 -19.99 10.68 1.01
C MET A 197 -19.61 12.13 1.29
N VAL A 198 -20.49 12.88 1.96
CA VAL A 198 -20.15 14.21 2.49
C VAL A 198 -19.14 14.08 3.63
N GLN A 199 -19.31 13.08 4.50
CA GLN A 199 -18.36 12.81 5.60
C GLN A 199 -17.01 12.32 5.08
N VAL A 200 -17.00 11.42 4.09
CA VAL A 200 -15.76 10.96 3.44
C VAL A 200 -15.02 12.11 2.81
N LYS A 201 -15.72 13.07 2.20
CA LYS A 201 -15.10 14.30 1.72
C LYS A 201 -14.38 15.08 2.81
N ASP A 202 -15.03 15.32 3.93
CA ASP A 202 -14.46 16.11 5.01
C ASP A 202 -13.26 15.41 5.68
N VAL A 203 -13.31 14.07 5.78
CA VAL A 203 -12.17 13.27 6.25
C VAL A 203 -11.02 13.33 5.23
N PHE A 204 -11.30 13.06 3.95
CA PHE A 204 -10.28 13.05 2.90
C PHE A 204 -9.57 14.39 2.76
N ASN A 205 -10.30 15.50 2.78
CA ASN A 205 -9.70 16.83 2.62
C ASN A 205 -8.77 17.20 3.78
N ARG A 206 -9.11 16.81 5.02
CA ARG A 206 -8.22 17.00 6.18
C ARG A 206 -7.00 16.10 6.10
N PHE A 207 -7.20 14.81 5.81
CA PHE A 207 -6.15 13.84 5.58
C PHE A 207 -5.15 14.33 4.54
N ARG A 208 -5.63 14.76 3.36
CA ARG A 208 -4.80 15.31 2.28
C ARG A 208 -3.97 16.50 2.76
N ALA A 209 -4.59 17.49 3.41
CA ALA A 209 -3.89 18.69 3.86
C ALA A 209 -2.79 18.38 4.88
N GLN A 210 -3.08 17.47 5.83
CA GLN A 210 -2.08 17.01 6.80
C GLN A 210 -0.93 16.26 6.11
N LEU A 211 -1.26 15.35 5.20
CA LEU A 211 -0.27 14.50 4.53
C LEU A 211 0.64 15.27 3.57
N GLU A 212 0.11 16.27 2.85
CA GLU A 212 0.92 17.15 2.01
C GLU A 212 1.97 17.94 2.82
N LEU A 213 1.59 18.46 4.00
CA LEU A 213 2.51 19.15 4.91
C LEU A 213 3.48 18.18 5.58
N HIS A 214 3.01 16.99 5.94
CA HIS A 214 3.82 15.92 6.50
C HIS A 214 4.98 15.54 5.56
N MET A 215 4.69 15.16 4.30
CA MET A 215 5.71 14.82 3.31
C MET A 215 6.69 15.97 3.05
N GLN A 216 6.22 17.23 3.12
CA GLN A 216 7.13 18.39 3.00
C GLN A 216 8.12 18.47 4.15
N LYS A 217 7.69 18.23 5.40
CA LYS A 217 8.60 18.22 6.56
C LYS A 217 9.63 17.11 6.44
N GLU A 218 9.22 15.96 5.94
CA GLU A 218 10.14 14.85 5.70
C GLU A 218 11.18 15.22 4.64
N GLU A 219 10.74 15.61 3.45
CA GLU A 219 11.62 15.89 2.31
C GLU A 219 12.53 17.10 2.52
N MET A 220 12.06 18.12 3.23
CA MET A 220 12.79 19.38 3.39
C MET A 220 13.64 19.42 4.65
N VAL A 221 13.33 18.61 5.66
CA VAL A 221 13.98 18.70 6.98
C VAL A 221 14.50 17.33 7.44
N LEU A 222 13.61 16.35 7.63
CA LEU A 222 14.00 15.08 8.27
C LEU A 222 14.95 14.27 7.40
N PHE A 223 14.58 14.01 6.15
CA PHE A 223 15.35 13.18 5.22
C PHE A 223 16.74 13.77 4.91
N PRO A 224 16.89 15.07 4.61
CA PRO A 224 18.23 15.67 4.48
C PRO A 224 19.08 15.51 5.74
N GLY A 225 18.46 15.62 6.91
CA GLY A 225 19.12 15.39 8.20
C GLY A 225 19.63 13.94 8.34
N ILE A 226 18.79 12.95 8.02
CA ILE A 226 19.16 11.53 8.05
C ILE A 226 20.32 11.24 7.09
N VAL A 227 20.28 11.76 5.86
CA VAL A 227 21.35 11.60 4.87
C VAL A 227 22.66 12.20 5.38
N SER A 228 22.59 13.38 6.02
CA SER A 228 23.77 14.02 6.61
C SER A 228 24.36 13.19 7.77
N MET A 229 23.51 12.62 8.63
CA MET A 229 23.93 11.74 9.72
C MET A 229 24.60 10.47 9.19
N GLU A 230 24.03 9.83 8.16
CA GLU A 230 24.62 8.64 7.53
C GLU A 230 25.99 8.94 6.89
N ALA A 231 26.13 10.09 6.23
CA ALA A 231 27.38 10.47 5.57
C ALA A 231 28.49 10.88 6.54
N THR A 232 28.14 11.53 7.65
CA THR A 232 29.12 12.07 8.61
C THR A 232 29.36 11.17 9.82
N GLY A 233 28.48 10.20 10.07
CA GLY A 233 28.48 9.40 11.30
C GLY A 233 28.26 10.21 12.57
N SER A 234 27.73 11.44 12.45
CA SER A 234 27.57 12.39 13.56
C SER A 234 26.09 12.75 13.75
N PRO A 235 25.63 12.97 15.00
CA PRO A 235 24.27 13.43 15.25
C PRO A 235 23.98 14.79 14.61
N GLN A 236 22.77 14.94 14.06
CA GLN A 236 22.26 16.20 13.54
C GLN A 236 21.41 16.89 14.62
N ILE A 237 21.51 18.23 14.68
CA ILE A 237 20.66 19.06 15.54
C ILE A 237 19.45 19.56 14.73
N PHE A 238 18.26 19.40 15.29
CA PHE A 238 16.99 19.86 14.72
C PHE A 238 16.36 20.94 15.61
N GLY A 239 15.80 21.98 14.99
CA GLY A 239 15.06 23.04 15.68
C GLY A 239 15.86 23.73 16.79
N CYS A 240 15.30 23.78 18.00
CA CYS A 240 15.87 24.48 19.17
C CYS A 240 17.01 23.73 19.88
N GLY A 241 17.77 22.89 19.18
CA GLY A 241 18.87 22.13 19.79
C GLY A 241 18.57 20.65 20.08
N GLY A 242 17.45 20.10 19.58
CA GLY A 242 17.07 18.70 19.81
C GLY A 242 17.73 17.73 18.84
N GLY A 243 17.78 16.44 19.20
CA GLY A 243 18.21 15.36 18.29
C GLY A 243 17.09 14.87 17.37
N ILE A 244 17.38 13.84 16.58
CA ILE A 244 16.45 13.30 15.58
C ILE A 244 15.21 12.59 16.19
N GLU A 245 15.29 12.19 17.46
CA GLU A 245 14.19 11.59 18.23
C GLU A 245 12.90 12.40 18.14
N HIS A 246 12.95 13.71 18.40
CA HIS A 246 11.75 14.54 18.46
C HIS A 246 11.05 14.68 17.09
N PRO A 247 11.75 15.02 15.98
CA PRO A 247 11.16 14.97 14.65
C PRO A 247 10.52 13.61 14.31
N ILE A 248 11.18 12.49 14.63
CA ILE A 248 10.64 11.15 14.37
C ILE A 248 9.38 10.88 15.18
N ASP A 249 9.32 11.31 16.45
CA ASP A 249 8.12 11.15 17.28
C ASP A 249 6.94 11.95 16.71
N VAL A 250 7.19 13.16 16.18
CA VAL A 250 6.17 13.97 15.52
C VAL A 250 5.70 13.29 14.23
N MET A 251 6.60 12.78 13.38
CA MET A 251 6.20 12.06 12.16
C MET A 251 5.39 10.80 12.51
N SER A 252 5.81 10.05 13.53
CA SER A 252 5.11 8.84 13.97
C SER A 252 3.69 9.13 14.47
N GLN A 253 3.48 10.25 15.18
CA GLN A 253 2.14 10.67 15.60
C GLN A 253 1.27 11.05 14.40
N GLU A 254 1.83 11.74 13.41
CA GLU A 254 1.09 12.08 12.19
C GLU A 254 0.77 10.86 11.34
N HIS A 255 1.60 9.81 11.38
CA HIS A 255 1.27 8.51 10.81
C HIS A 255 0.08 7.85 11.51
N ASP A 256 0.00 7.92 12.84
CA ASP A 256 -1.14 7.42 13.61
C ASP A 256 -2.42 8.18 13.21
N GLU A 257 -2.37 9.51 13.14
CA GLU A 257 -3.51 10.35 12.70
C GLU A 257 -3.95 10.03 11.26
N ALA A 258 -2.99 9.85 10.36
CA ALA A 258 -3.26 9.44 8.97
C ALA A 258 -3.93 8.06 8.91
N GLY A 259 -3.47 7.10 9.72
CA GLY A 259 -4.08 5.77 9.86
C GLY A 259 -5.52 5.82 10.39
N GLU A 260 -5.79 6.70 11.36
CA GLU A 260 -7.14 6.93 11.87
C GLU A 260 -8.08 7.48 10.78
N ALA A 261 -7.61 8.44 9.97
CA ALA A 261 -8.39 8.99 8.88
C ALA A 261 -8.71 7.94 7.79
N LEU A 262 -7.73 7.10 7.44
CA LEU A 262 -7.92 5.97 6.51
C LEU A 262 -8.95 4.97 7.06
N CYS A 263 -8.85 4.62 8.34
CA CYS A 263 -9.81 3.75 9.02
C CYS A 263 -11.24 4.34 9.00
N ALA A 264 -11.38 5.65 9.26
CA ALA A 264 -12.67 6.33 9.19
C ALA A 264 -13.27 6.29 7.78
N MET A 265 -12.47 6.56 6.74
CA MET A 265 -12.93 6.45 5.35
C MET A 265 -13.34 5.01 4.99
N ARG A 266 -12.57 4.00 5.41
CA ARG A 266 -12.95 2.58 5.23
C ARG A 266 -14.29 2.27 5.90
N GLN A 267 -14.53 2.73 7.12
CA GLN A 267 -15.77 2.49 7.84
C GLN A 267 -16.97 3.17 7.16
N LEU A 268 -16.84 4.44 6.80
CA LEU A 268 -17.89 5.21 6.13
C LEU A 268 -18.28 4.61 4.78
N THR A 269 -17.34 3.98 4.09
CA THR A 269 -17.53 3.39 2.77
C THR A 269 -17.90 1.91 2.80
N ASN A 270 -18.20 1.35 3.97
CA ASN A 270 -18.46 -0.08 4.16
C ASN A 270 -17.34 -0.94 3.54
N ASN A 271 -16.10 -0.71 3.97
CA ASN A 271 -14.90 -1.34 3.42
C ASN A 271 -14.71 -1.08 1.91
N TYR A 272 -14.97 0.15 1.48
CA TYR A 272 -14.91 0.54 0.05
C TYR A 272 -15.83 -0.29 -0.84
N THR A 273 -16.94 -0.80 -0.31
CA THR A 273 -17.93 -1.57 -1.07
C THR A 273 -18.91 -0.62 -1.75
N PRO A 274 -18.99 -0.59 -3.10
CA PRO A 274 -19.95 0.26 -3.78
C PRO A 274 -21.40 -0.16 -3.48
N PRO A 275 -22.32 0.79 -3.20
CA PRO A 275 -23.75 0.48 -3.14
C PRO A 275 -24.31 0.10 -4.53
N GLU A 276 -25.50 -0.49 -4.57
CA GLU A 276 -26.12 -0.99 -5.81
C GLU A 276 -26.33 0.10 -6.87
N ASP A 277 -26.62 1.32 -6.43
CA ASP A 277 -26.85 2.50 -7.28
C ASP A 277 -25.57 3.31 -7.56
N ALA A 278 -24.40 2.80 -7.16
CA ALA A 278 -23.11 3.45 -7.40
C ALA A 278 -22.82 3.63 -8.89
N CYS A 279 -22.68 4.88 -9.33
CA CYS A 279 -22.20 5.19 -10.67
C CYS A 279 -20.71 4.89 -10.83
N SER A 280 -20.20 4.94 -12.07
CA SER A 280 -18.78 4.66 -12.36
C SER A 280 -17.82 5.59 -11.59
N SER A 281 -18.13 6.88 -11.46
CA SER A 281 -17.29 7.80 -10.67
C SER A 281 -17.25 7.45 -9.18
N PHE A 282 -18.36 6.93 -8.62
CA PHE A 282 -18.42 6.46 -7.24
C PHE A 282 -17.53 5.22 -7.06
N LYS A 283 -17.65 4.24 -7.96
CA LYS A 283 -16.84 3.01 -7.93
C LYS A 283 -15.34 3.33 -8.04
N VAL A 284 -14.97 4.22 -8.96
CA VAL A 284 -13.58 4.67 -9.13
C VAL A 284 -13.08 5.38 -7.87
N LEU A 285 -13.90 6.21 -7.23
CA LEU A 285 -13.53 6.85 -5.97
C LEU A 285 -13.20 5.81 -4.90
N LEU A 286 -14.10 4.86 -4.64
CA LEU A 286 -13.90 3.84 -3.62
C LEU A 286 -12.64 3.00 -3.88
N PHE A 287 -12.42 2.61 -5.13
CA PHE A 287 -11.22 1.90 -5.53
C PHE A 287 -9.95 2.74 -5.29
N SER A 288 -9.99 4.03 -5.63
CA SER A 288 -8.84 4.92 -5.45
C SER A 288 -8.51 5.13 -3.96
N LEU A 289 -9.53 5.25 -3.10
CA LEU A 289 -9.32 5.34 -1.65
C LEU A 289 -8.70 4.06 -1.07
N LEU A 290 -9.12 2.88 -1.54
CA LEU A 290 -8.52 1.60 -1.17
C LEU A 290 -7.04 1.53 -1.60
N GLN A 291 -6.71 1.99 -2.80
CA GLN A 291 -5.33 2.02 -3.29
C GLN A 291 -4.46 2.95 -2.44
N ILE A 292 -4.92 4.18 -2.19
CA ILE A 292 -4.23 5.13 -1.31
C ILE A 292 -3.96 4.50 0.05
N GLU A 293 -4.94 3.82 0.64
CA GLU A 293 -4.76 3.17 1.93
C GLU A 293 -3.66 2.09 1.91
N SER A 294 -3.67 1.20 0.91
CA SER A 294 -2.65 0.14 0.81
C SER A 294 -1.26 0.72 0.55
N GLU A 295 -1.15 1.72 -0.33
CA GLU A 295 0.13 2.40 -0.59
C GLU A 295 0.65 3.10 0.67
N MET A 296 -0.23 3.78 1.42
CA MET A 296 0.12 4.41 2.69
C MET A 296 0.65 3.42 3.72
N HIS A 297 0.01 2.25 3.88
CA HIS A 297 0.52 1.23 4.81
C HIS A 297 1.93 0.76 4.43
N GLN A 298 2.20 0.57 3.13
CA GLN A 298 3.51 0.14 2.65
C GLN A 298 4.58 1.22 2.78
N HIS A 299 4.23 2.47 2.51
CA HIS A 299 5.06 3.67 2.70
C HIS A 299 5.42 3.81 4.18
N VAL A 300 4.43 4.00 5.05
CA VAL A 300 4.61 4.21 6.49
C VAL A 300 5.34 3.04 7.15
N HIS A 301 5.13 1.81 6.65
CA HIS A 301 5.90 0.67 7.14
C HIS A 301 7.42 0.85 6.92
N LYS A 302 7.84 1.28 5.72
CA LYS A 302 9.25 1.53 5.41
C LYS A 302 9.84 2.61 6.31
N GLU A 303 9.06 3.58 6.72
CA GLU A 303 9.50 4.61 7.64
C GLU A 303 9.57 4.12 9.08
N ASN A 304 8.42 3.71 9.63
CA ASN A 304 8.27 3.35 11.05
C ASN A 304 9.09 2.11 11.45
N ASN A 305 9.23 1.14 10.55
CA ASN A 305 9.84 -0.14 10.88
C ASN A 305 11.25 -0.31 10.30
N ILE A 306 11.70 0.55 9.39
CA ILE A 306 13.02 0.46 8.78
C ILE A 306 13.80 1.77 8.89
N LEU A 307 13.35 2.86 8.26
CA LEU A 307 14.10 4.11 8.19
C LEU A 307 14.31 4.75 9.57
N PHE A 308 13.23 4.98 10.33
CA PHE A 308 13.29 5.69 11.61
C PHE A 308 14.08 4.93 12.68
N PRO A 309 13.89 3.61 12.90
CA PRO A 309 14.71 2.87 13.86
C PRO A 309 16.20 2.90 13.52
N ARG A 310 16.55 2.84 12.22
CA ARG A 310 17.94 2.91 11.77
C ARG A 310 18.52 4.32 11.91
N ALA A 311 17.75 5.35 11.62
CA ALA A 311 18.15 6.74 11.83
C ALA A 311 18.41 7.06 13.32
N LEU A 312 17.56 6.57 14.23
CA LEU A 312 17.75 6.68 15.68
C LEU A 312 19.04 5.98 16.14
N ALA A 313 19.39 4.86 15.52
CA ALA A 313 20.63 4.14 15.84
C ALA A 313 21.90 4.94 15.49
N LEU A 314 21.84 5.82 14.49
CA LEU A 314 22.95 6.73 14.13
C LEU A 314 23.19 7.83 15.18
N GLN A 315 22.20 8.17 16.00
CA GLN A 315 22.33 9.18 17.05
C GLN A 315 23.10 8.66 18.27
N LYS A 316 23.06 7.35 18.53
CA LYS A 316 23.79 6.75 19.65
C LYS A 316 25.29 6.79 19.34
N PRO A 317 26.13 7.36 20.22
CA PRO A 317 27.57 7.33 19.99
C PRO A 317 28.01 5.87 19.82
N ALA A 318 28.82 5.60 18.79
CA ALA A 318 29.48 4.31 18.64
C ALA A 318 30.11 3.99 20.01
N ALA A 319 29.67 2.91 20.64
CA ALA A 319 30.12 2.54 21.98
C ALA A 319 31.65 2.61 21.98
N SER A 320 32.22 3.55 22.74
CA SER A 320 33.67 3.65 22.85
C SER A 320 34.16 2.32 23.40
N CYS A 321 34.88 1.53 22.60
CA CYS A 321 35.65 0.42 23.14
C CYS A 321 36.51 0.98 24.28
N ARG A 322 36.23 0.54 25.50
CA ARG A 322 37.11 0.73 26.67
C ARG A 322 38.16 -0.35 26.68
#